data_AF-A0A957BB67-F1
#
_entry.id   AF-A0A957BB67-F1
#
_cell.length_a   1.000
_cell.length_b   1.000
_cell.length_c   1.000
_cell.angle_alpha   90.00
_cell.angle_beta   90.00
_cell.angle_gamma   90.00
#
_symmetry.space_group_name_H-M   'P 1'
#
loop_
_entity.id
_entity.type
_entity.pdbx_description
1 polymer ?
#
loop_
_entity_poly.entity_id
_entity_poly.type
_entity_poly.pdbx_seq_one_letter_code
_entity_poly.pdbx_strand_id
1 'polypeptide(L)'
;EAILDGIPAIIIDPKGDIGNLLLTFPQLQPSDFEPWIDPDEARRKGEDIPTFAAGKASLWSKGLGDWGISSERIERLKSAAEYTIYTPGSTAGIPVSILASLRAPKEDFETNAESLREQINGLVTAILSLAGISAEPVKDAEHVFLSNIFEHNWRQGKDLTLENIIVQVQEPPFEKLGVMPVSQLYPDKERMSLAMALNNVIAAPSFQAWLDGVPMDMQSLLYTPEGKPRVSIFYTAHLDDTERMFVMTLVLETLLAWLRTQSGTSSLRALLYIDEIFGYFPPVANPPSKEPLLRLLKQARAFGLGVLMATQNPVDLDYKGLSNIGTWWIGRLQSERDRERVMTGLQEAATSGDMDLAAVEQLVAQVKSRIFLMRNVHDKGATTLFSSRWAMNYLAGPLTRTQITTLMEGRDVAKLIEPTQKVIASTP
;
A
#
# COMPACT_ATOMS: atom_id res chain seq x y z
N GLU A 1 -12.92 12.21 -4.84
CA GLU A 1 -12.47 13.43 -5.51
C GLU A 1 -11.28 13.13 -6.39
N ALA A 2 -10.12 12.73 -5.86
CA ALA A 2 -8.94 12.36 -6.68
C ALA A 2 -9.25 11.49 -7.91
N ILE A 3 -10.04 10.42 -7.75
CA ILE A 3 -10.45 9.56 -8.87
C ILE A 3 -11.30 10.30 -9.93
N LEU A 4 -12.22 11.18 -9.50
CA LEU A 4 -13.01 12.02 -10.41
C LEU A 4 -12.13 13.03 -11.17
N ASP A 5 -11.00 13.42 -10.58
CA ASP A 5 -9.97 14.27 -11.18
C ASP A 5 -8.96 13.47 -12.03
N GLY A 6 -9.20 12.18 -12.25
CA GLY A 6 -8.36 11.32 -13.07
C GLY A 6 -7.09 10.82 -12.39
N ILE A 7 -6.98 10.98 -11.07
CA ILE A 7 -5.78 10.59 -10.30
C ILE A 7 -5.92 9.13 -9.85
N PRO A 8 -5.02 8.23 -10.28
CA PRO A 8 -5.02 6.84 -9.85
C PRO A 8 -4.55 6.67 -8.41
N ALA A 9 -4.82 5.50 -7.84
CA ALA A 9 -4.43 5.19 -6.47
C ALA A 9 -3.94 3.75 -6.32
N ILE A 10 -2.84 3.59 -5.57
CA ILE A 10 -2.46 2.34 -4.92
C ILE A 10 -2.98 2.39 -3.49
N ILE A 11 -3.76 1.39 -3.10
CA ILE A 11 -4.38 1.28 -1.79
C ILE A 11 -3.88 -0.01 -1.14
N ILE A 12 -3.41 0.05 0.11
CA ILE A 12 -3.07 -1.12 0.91
C ILE A 12 -4.13 -1.27 2.01
N ASP A 13 -4.83 -2.39 1.99
CA ASP A 13 -6.03 -2.66 2.79
C ASP A 13 -5.82 -3.91 3.69
N PRO A 14 -5.20 -3.75 4.87
CA PRO A 14 -5.00 -4.84 5.81
C PRO A 14 -6.26 -5.21 6.60
N LYS A 15 -7.29 -4.33 6.63
CA LYS A 15 -8.55 -4.58 7.34
C LYS A 15 -9.65 -5.17 6.47
N GLY A 16 -9.54 -4.97 5.16
CA GLY A 16 -10.40 -5.57 4.15
C GLY A 16 -11.69 -4.81 3.87
N ASP A 17 -11.84 -3.59 4.37
CA ASP A 17 -13.03 -2.77 4.19
C ASP A 17 -12.91 -1.73 3.08
N ILE A 18 -11.72 -1.50 2.52
CA ILE A 18 -11.54 -0.53 1.41
C ILE A 18 -12.01 -1.11 0.07
N GLY A 19 -12.10 -2.45 -0.03
CA GLY A 19 -12.79 -3.12 -1.14
C GLY A 19 -14.22 -2.63 -1.38
N ASN A 20 -14.86 -2.02 -0.37
CA ASN A 20 -16.15 -1.35 -0.48
C ASN A 20 -16.20 -0.24 -1.54
N LEU A 21 -15.07 0.29 -2.02
CA LEU A 21 -15.04 1.25 -3.14
C LEU A 21 -15.71 0.71 -4.41
N LEU A 22 -15.76 -0.62 -4.58
CA LEU A 22 -16.44 -1.26 -5.69
C LEU A 22 -17.96 -1.35 -5.51
N LEU A 23 -18.47 -1.12 -4.30
CA LEU A 23 -19.91 -1.07 -3.99
C LEU A 23 -20.49 0.31 -4.31
N THR A 24 -20.21 0.79 -5.53
CA THR A 24 -20.69 2.06 -6.05
C THR A 24 -21.95 1.82 -6.89
N PHE A 25 -23.10 2.27 -6.38
CA PHE A 25 -24.43 2.01 -6.93
C PHE A 25 -25.08 3.31 -7.43
N PRO A 26 -24.97 3.63 -8.74
CA PRO A 26 -25.47 4.90 -9.28
C PRO A 26 -26.99 5.08 -9.12
N GLN A 27 -27.75 3.99 -9.25
CA GLN A 27 -29.21 4.01 -9.15
C GLN A 27 -29.73 3.79 -7.73
N LEU A 28 -28.84 3.46 -6.78
CA LEU A 28 -29.15 3.20 -5.37
C LEU A 28 -30.37 2.28 -5.17
N GLN A 29 -30.52 1.25 -6.00
CA GLN A 29 -31.67 0.35 -5.91
C GLN A 29 -31.50 -0.60 -4.72
N PRO A 30 -32.57 -0.97 -3.98
CA PRO A 30 -32.47 -1.93 -2.88
C PRO A 30 -31.75 -3.23 -3.27
N SER A 31 -31.98 -3.72 -4.48
CA SER A 31 -31.33 -4.93 -5.03
C SER A 31 -29.82 -4.80 -5.18
N ASP A 32 -29.27 -3.58 -5.30
CA ASP A 32 -27.83 -3.37 -5.34
C ASP A 32 -27.18 -3.60 -3.97
N PHE A 33 -27.91 -3.31 -2.88
CA PHE A 33 -27.44 -3.45 -1.50
C PHE A 33 -27.63 -4.85 -0.94
N GLU A 34 -28.70 -5.54 -1.37
CA GLU A 34 -29.14 -6.84 -0.85
C GLU A 34 -28.01 -7.89 -0.73
N PRO A 35 -27.12 -8.08 -1.74
CA PRO A 35 -26.05 -9.08 -1.66
C PRO A 35 -24.97 -8.78 -0.61
N TRP A 36 -24.93 -7.54 -0.11
CA TRP A 36 -23.88 -7.02 0.79
C TRP A 36 -24.41 -6.74 2.19
N ILE A 37 -25.65 -7.14 2.48
CA ILE A 37 -26.23 -7.06 3.81
C ILE A 37 -25.67 -8.17 4.69
N ASP A 38 -25.24 -7.81 5.90
CA ASP A 38 -24.97 -8.77 6.98
C ASP A 38 -26.31 -9.36 7.49
N PRO A 39 -26.57 -10.67 7.29
CA PRO A 39 -27.80 -11.30 7.76
C PRO A 39 -28.00 -11.21 9.28
N ASP A 40 -26.91 -11.16 10.05
CA ASP A 40 -26.98 -11.03 11.50
C ASP A 40 -27.26 -9.59 11.93
N GLU A 41 -26.88 -8.57 11.15
CA GLU A 41 -27.31 -7.18 11.37
C GLU A 41 -28.82 -7.05 11.14
N ALA A 42 -29.33 -7.60 10.03
CA ALA A 42 -30.76 -7.60 9.71
C ALA A 42 -31.58 -8.32 10.81
N ARG A 43 -31.15 -9.54 11.21
CA ARG A 43 -31.80 -10.30 12.27
C ARG A 43 -31.82 -9.56 13.61
N ARG A 44 -30.72 -8.89 13.98
CA ARG A 44 -30.65 -8.08 15.22
C ARG A 44 -31.65 -6.92 15.24
N LYS A 45 -32.03 -6.40 14.07
CA LYS A 45 -33.08 -5.36 13.96
C LYS A 45 -34.49 -5.91 13.75
N GLY A 46 -34.63 -7.24 13.66
CA GLY A 46 -35.93 -7.89 13.43
C GLY A 46 -36.46 -7.68 12.01
N GLU A 47 -35.59 -7.40 11.04
CA GLU A 47 -35.94 -7.19 9.64
C GLU A 47 -35.43 -8.36 8.77
N ASP A 48 -36.11 -8.65 7.66
CA ASP A 48 -35.57 -9.54 6.63
C ASP A 48 -34.56 -8.79 5.73
N ILE A 49 -33.78 -9.54 4.95
CA ILE A 49 -32.70 -8.97 4.12
C ILE A 49 -33.25 -7.94 3.11
N PRO A 50 -34.34 -8.21 2.36
CA PRO A 50 -34.87 -7.23 1.40
C PRO A 50 -35.37 -5.94 2.06
N THR A 51 -36.07 -6.03 3.20
CA THR A 51 -36.53 -4.84 3.94
C THR A 51 -35.35 -4.03 4.43
N PHE A 52 -34.34 -4.69 4.99
CA PHE A 52 -33.15 -4.04 5.50
C PHE A 52 -32.33 -3.37 4.38
N ALA A 53 -32.21 -4.02 3.22
CA ALA A 53 -31.58 -3.47 2.03
C ALA A 53 -32.31 -2.23 1.50
N ALA A 54 -33.64 -2.24 1.46
CA ALA A 54 -34.45 -1.07 1.10
C ALA A 54 -34.26 0.11 2.07
N GLY A 55 -34.13 -0.19 3.37
CA GLY A 55 -33.76 0.77 4.40
C GLY A 55 -32.38 1.39 4.16
N LYS A 56 -31.36 0.58 3.84
CA LYS A 56 -30.00 1.05 3.52
C LYS A 56 -29.98 1.88 2.23
N ALA A 57 -30.68 1.46 1.18
CA ALA A 57 -30.83 2.23 -0.05
C ALA A 57 -31.42 3.62 0.21
N SER A 58 -32.51 3.69 1.00
CA SER A 58 -33.14 4.94 1.40
C SER A 58 -32.20 5.83 2.23
N LEU A 59 -31.46 5.24 3.17
CA LEU A 59 -30.47 5.94 3.98
C LEU A 59 -29.34 6.54 3.12
N TRP A 60 -28.81 5.77 2.17
CA TRP A 60 -27.78 6.25 1.26
C TRP A 60 -28.30 7.32 0.32
N SER A 61 -29.49 7.15 -0.27
CA SER A 61 -30.12 8.15 -1.12
C SER A 61 -30.32 9.48 -0.40
N LYS A 62 -30.82 9.45 0.84
CA LYS A 62 -30.97 10.65 1.67
C LYS A 62 -29.61 11.27 1.99
N GLY A 63 -28.67 10.46 2.49
CA GLY A 63 -27.35 10.93 2.88
C GLY A 63 -26.56 11.55 1.72
N LEU A 64 -26.66 11.00 0.51
CA LEU A 64 -26.04 11.58 -0.69
C LEU A 64 -26.76 12.86 -1.13
N GLY A 65 -28.10 12.87 -1.08
CA GLY A 65 -28.93 14.03 -1.40
C GLY A 65 -28.67 15.24 -0.49
N ASP A 66 -28.50 15.01 0.82
CA ASP A 66 -28.17 16.06 1.80
C ASP A 66 -26.83 16.76 1.50
N TRP A 67 -25.93 16.10 0.76
CA TRP A 67 -24.64 16.65 0.30
C TRP A 67 -24.65 17.08 -1.17
N GLY A 68 -25.81 17.08 -1.84
CA GLY A 68 -25.94 17.46 -3.25
C GLY A 68 -25.25 16.51 -4.22
N ILE A 69 -25.07 15.23 -3.85
CA ILE A 69 -24.44 14.23 -4.70
C ILE A 69 -25.52 13.50 -5.50
N SER A 70 -25.52 13.73 -6.81
CA SER A 70 -26.47 13.11 -7.75
C SER A 70 -26.01 11.71 -8.20
N SER A 71 -26.97 10.90 -8.67
CA SER A 71 -26.70 9.63 -9.35
C SER A 71 -25.74 9.76 -10.53
N GLU A 72 -25.81 10.85 -11.28
CA GLU A 72 -24.88 11.14 -12.38
C GLU A 72 -23.44 11.29 -11.87
N ARG A 73 -23.22 11.95 -10.73
CA ARG A 73 -21.88 12.06 -10.14
C ARG A 73 -21.34 10.70 -9.70
N ILE A 74 -22.20 9.82 -9.19
CA ILE A 74 -21.84 8.46 -8.78
C ILE A 74 -21.50 7.61 -10.01
N GLU A 75 -22.26 7.73 -11.09
CA GLU A 75 -21.96 7.09 -12.39
C GLU A 75 -20.61 7.57 -12.94
N ARG A 76 -20.36 8.89 -12.89
CA ARG A 76 -19.06 9.46 -13.27
C ARG A 76 -17.92 8.90 -12.41
N LEU A 77 -18.11 8.75 -11.10
CA LEU A 77 -17.09 8.13 -10.24
C LEU A 77 -16.83 6.68 -10.67
N LYS A 78 -17.89 5.89 -10.83
CA LYS A 78 -17.80 4.47 -11.20
C LYS A 78 -17.08 4.27 -12.53
N SER A 79 -17.29 5.19 -13.48
CA SER A 79 -16.68 5.14 -14.81
C SER A 79 -15.30 5.79 -14.91
N ALA A 80 -14.93 6.69 -14.00
CA ALA A 80 -13.70 7.49 -14.06
C ALA A 80 -12.42 6.63 -13.98
N ALA A 81 -12.44 5.51 -13.24
CA ALA A 81 -11.30 4.62 -13.08
C ALA A 81 -11.70 3.15 -13.20
N GLU A 82 -10.71 2.29 -13.42
CA GLU A 82 -10.88 0.85 -13.21
C GLU A 82 -10.47 0.48 -11.79
N TYR A 83 -11.39 -0.12 -11.04
CA TYR A 83 -11.15 -0.56 -9.67
C TYR A 83 -10.78 -2.03 -9.65
N THR A 84 -9.67 -2.42 -9.04
CA THR A 84 -9.23 -3.82 -9.03
C THR A 84 -8.79 -4.20 -7.62
N ILE A 85 -9.30 -5.33 -7.11
CA ILE A 85 -8.87 -5.89 -5.84
C ILE A 85 -7.82 -6.96 -6.13
N TYR A 86 -6.60 -6.68 -5.73
CA TYR A 86 -5.48 -7.58 -5.79
C TYR A 86 -5.36 -8.36 -4.48
N THR A 87 -5.18 -9.67 -4.58
CA THR A 87 -5.06 -10.58 -3.43
C THR A 87 -3.77 -11.38 -3.53
N PRO A 88 -2.61 -10.86 -3.09
CA PRO A 88 -1.36 -11.61 -3.10
C PRO A 88 -1.51 -12.94 -2.35
N GLY A 89 -1.00 -14.04 -2.91
CA GLY A 89 -1.11 -15.37 -2.31
C GLY A 89 -2.52 -15.97 -2.29
N SER A 90 -3.48 -15.41 -3.03
CA SER A 90 -4.85 -15.87 -3.07
C SER A 90 -5.50 -15.63 -4.43
N THR A 91 -6.37 -16.55 -4.85
CA THR A 91 -7.15 -16.43 -6.07
C THR A 91 -8.56 -15.86 -5.83
N ALA A 92 -8.83 -15.38 -4.60
CA ALA A 92 -10.13 -14.81 -4.27
C ALA A 92 -10.43 -13.53 -5.05
N GLY A 93 -9.42 -12.70 -5.31
CA GLY A 93 -9.48 -11.57 -6.24
C GLY A 93 -8.49 -11.77 -7.38
N ILE A 94 -7.83 -10.69 -7.81
CA ILE A 94 -6.78 -10.79 -8.83
C ILE A 94 -5.44 -11.15 -8.16
N PRO A 95 -4.82 -12.30 -8.49
CA PRO A 95 -3.52 -12.66 -7.93
C PRO A 95 -2.42 -11.72 -8.45
N VAL A 96 -1.39 -11.51 -7.63
CA VAL A 96 -0.23 -10.69 -7.98
C VAL A 96 1.02 -11.55 -7.93
N SER A 97 1.77 -11.53 -9.03
CA SER A 97 3.06 -12.20 -9.13
C SER A 97 4.17 -11.31 -8.58
N ILE A 98 4.92 -11.84 -7.63
CA ILE A 98 6.09 -11.17 -7.03
C ILE A 98 7.37 -11.35 -7.84
N LEU A 99 7.36 -12.26 -8.82
CA LEU A 99 8.53 -12.58 -9.66
C LEU A 99 8.96 -11.40 -10.53
N ALA A 100 8.01 -10.54 -10.94
CA ALA A 100 8.33 -9.38 -11.76
C ALA A 100 9.28 -8.41 -11.05
N SER A 101 9.21 -8.31 -9.72
CA SER A 101 10.07 -7.45 -8.91
C SER A 101 11.53 -7.94 -8.83
N LEU A 102 11.82 -9.18 -9.28
CA LEU A 102 13.18 -9.75 -9.31
C LEU A 102 13.92 -9.47 -10.62
N ARG A 103 13.20 -8.98 -11.65
CA ARG A 103 13.76 -8.70 -12.97
C ARG A 103 14.81 -7.60 -12.92
N ALA A 104 15.78 -7.68 -13.81
CA ALA A 104 16.77 -6.63 -13.92
C ALA A 104 16.09 -5.34 -14.42
N PRO A 105 16.38 -4.18 -13.80
CA PRO A 105 15.88 -2.91 -14.29
C PRO A 105 16.42 -2.64 -15.71
N LYS A 106 15.64 -1.93 -16.52
CA LYS A 106 16.04 -1.53 -17.88
C LYS A 106 17.03 -0.36 -17.89
N GLU A 107 17.22 0.27 -16.75
CA GLU A 107 18.12 1.40 -16.56
C GLU A 107 19.58 0.93 -16.59
N ASP A 108 20.48 1.80 -17.05
CA ASP A 108 21.90 1.51 -17.01
C ASP A 108 22.41 1.50 -15.56
N PHE A 109 23.10 0.42 -15.18
CA PHE A 109 23.51 0.21 -13.80
C PHE A 109 24.56 1.22 -13.35
N GLU A 110 25.53 1.55 -14.21
CA GLU A 110 26.65 2.42 -13.82
C GLU A 110 26.19 3.85 -13.52
N THR A 111 25.23 4.35 -14.29
CA THR A 111 24.65 5.68 -14.09
C THR A 111 23.69 5.75 -12.90
N ASN A 112 23.09 4.63 -12.48
CA ASN A 112 22.06 4.59 -11.42
C ASN A 112 22.46 3.72 -10.21
N ALA A 113 23.75 3.42 -10.03
CA ALA A 113 24.24 2.40 -9.10
C ALA A 113 23.77 2.58 -7.64
N GLU A 114 23.73 3.82 -7.14
CA GLU A 114 23.27 4.11 -5.77
C GLU A 114 21.80 3.74 -5.59
N SER A 115 20.96 4.16 -6.53
CA SER A 115 19.53 3.88 -6.54
C SER A 115 19.23 2.39 -6.68
N LEU A 116 19.92 1.71 -7.60
CA LEU A 116 19.70 0.29 -7.84
C LEU A 116 20.18 -0.57 -6.66
N ARG A 117 21.29 -0.21 -6.01
CA ARG A 117 21.72 -0.88 -4.77
C ARG A 117 20.72 -0.70 -3.64
N GLU A 118 20.12 0.48 -3.54
CA GLU A 118 19.08 0.76 -2.57
C GLU A 118 17.84 -0.11 -2.80
N GLN A 119 17.43 -0.27 -4.07
CA GLN A 119 16.34 -1.19 -4.46
C GLN A 119 16.69 -2.66 -4.15
N ILE A 120 17.93 -3.09 -4.47
CA ILE A 120 18.42 -4.43 -4.14
C ILE A 120 18.34 -4.67 -2.63
N ASN A 121 18.79 -3.73 -1.82
CA ASN A 121 18.74 -3.86 -0.36
C ASN A 121 17.31 -4.06 0.14
N GLY A 122 16.34 -3.31 -0.39
CA GLY A 122 14.92 -3.47 -0.05
C GLY A 122 14.37 -4.84 -0.41
N LEU A 123 14.61 -5.28 -1.66
CA LEU A 123 14.16 -6.59 -2.15
C LEU A 123 14.78 -7.75 -1.36
N VAL A 124 16.08 -7.71 -1.12
CA VAL A 124 16.81 -8.72 -0.34
C VAL A 124 16.27 -8.81 1.08
N THR A 125 16.03 -7.66 1.72
CA THR A 125 15.45 -7.62 3.07
C THR A 125 14.07 -8.25 3.10
N ALA A 126 13.23 -7.95 2.10
CA ALA A 126 11.89 -8.53 1.98
C ALA A 126 11.95 -10.06 1.78
N ILE A 127 12.83 -10.55 0.90
CA ILE A 127 13.02 -11.99 0.62
C ILE A 127 13.52 -12.73 1.85
N LEU A 128 14.51 -12.20 2.56
CA LEU A 128 15.05 -12.81 3.78
C LEU A 128 13.98 -12.87 4.87
N SER A 129 13.23 -11.78 5.07
CA SER A 129 12.12 -11.75 6.04
C SER A 129 11.06 -12.80 5.72
N LEU A 130 10.73 -12.99 4.44
CA LEU A 130 9.78 -14.00 3.99
C LEU A 130 10.30 -15.43 4.25
N ALA A 131 11.62 -15.64 4.15
CA ALA A 131 12.28 -16.89 4.53
C ALA A 131 12.44 -17.08 6.06
N GLY A 132 11.91 -16.17 6.87
CA GLY A 132 12.03 -16.20 8.33
C GLY A 132 13.41 -15.79 8.85
N ILE A 133 14.21 -15.10 8.03
CA ILE A 133 15.56 -14.64 8.35
C ILE A 133 15.51 -13.13 8.59
N SER A 134 15.84 -12.70 9.81
CA SER A 134 16.02 -11.29 10.14
C SER A 134 17.49 -10.92 10.00
N ALA A 135 17.84 -10.24 8.91
CA ALA A 135 19.22 -9.82 8.62
C ALA A 135 19.31 -8.29 8.47
N GLU A 136 20.33 -7.69 9.10
CA GLU A 136 20.65 -6.28 8.98
C GLU A 136 21.36 -5.98 7.65
N PRO A 137 20.85 -5.03 6.84
CA PRO A 137 21.47 -4.64 5.59
C PRO A 137 22.94 -4.24 5.75
N VAL A 138 23.79 -4.67 4.81
CA VAL A 138 25.23 -4.34 4.74
C VAL A 138 26.08 -4.94 5.87
N LYS A 139 25.47 -5.42 6.97
CA LYS A 139 26.19 -6.00 8.12
C LYS A 139 26.21 -7.52 8.09
N ASP A 140 25.05 -8.13 7.91
CA ASP A 140 24.91 -9.57 8.01
C ASP A 140 25.28 -10.26 6.70
N ALA A 141 25.98 -11.40 6.83
CA ALA A 141 26.65 -12.04 5.71
C ALA A 141 25.65 -12.54 4.65
N GLU A 142 24.50 -13.09 5.07
CA GLU A 142 23.41 -13.51 4.19
C GLU A 142 22.85 -12.36 3.35
N HIS A 143 22.71 -11.17 3.94
CA HIS A 143 22.18 -9.99 3.27
C HIS A 143 23.19 -9.47 2.25
N VAL A 144 24.44 -9.30 2.67
CA VAL A 144 25.54 -8.88 1.78
C VAL A 144 25.71 -9.86 0.63
N PHE A 145 25.71 -11.16 0.92
CA PHE A 145 25.87 -12.22 -0.06
C PHE A 145 24.74 -12.20 -1.10
N LEU A 146 23.49 -12.18 -0.64
CA LEU A 146 22.33 -12.16 -1.54
C LEU A 146 22.26 -10.85 -2.35
N SER A 147 22.57 -9.70 -1.75
CA SER A 147 22.64 -8.41 -2.46
C SER A 147 23.66 -8.41 -3.59
N ASN A 148 24.80 -9.08 -3.41
CA ASN A 148 25.81 -9.19 -4.46
C ASN A 148 25.40 -10.15 -5.58
N ILE A 149 24.61 -11.19 -5.29
CA ILE A 149 23.97 -12.03 -6.32
C ILE A 149 23.05 -11.15 -7.19
N PHE A 150 22.19 -10.34 -6.58
CA PHE A 150 21.34 -9.41 -7.32
C PHE A 150 22.15 -8.41 -8.16
N GLU A 151 23.10 -7.71 -7.56
CA GLU A 151 23.94 -6.72 -8.26
C GLU A 151 24.70 -7.35 -9.43
N HIS A 152 25.26 -8.55 -9.26
CA HIS A 152 25.97 -9.27 -10.32
C HIS A 152 25.09 -9.51 -11.56
N ASN A 153 23.85 -9.97 -11.36
CA ASN A 153 22.93 -10.27 -12.46
C ASN A 153 22.37 -8.99 -13.08
N TRP A 154 21.99 -8.00 -12.26
CA TRP A 154 21.43 -6.75 -12.73
C TRP A 154 22.42 -5.92 -13.54
N ARG A 155 23.71 -5.90 -13.18
CA ARG A 155 24.78 -5.28 -14.00
C ARG A 155 24.89 -5.89 -15.40
N GLN A 156 24.47 -7.15 -15.56
CA GLN A 156 24.47 -7.86 -16.85
C GLN A 156 23.11 -7.81 -17.56
N GLY A 157 22.12 -7.10 -17.01
CA GLY A 157 20.76 -7.10 -17.52
C GLY A 157 20.08 -8.48 -17.47
N LYS A 158 20.52 -9.36 -16.57
CA LYS A 158 19.96 -10.71 -16.40
C LYS A 158 18.87 -10.69 -15.33
N ASP A 159 17.66 -11.08 -15.74
CA ASP A 159 16.57 -11.32 -14.82
C ASP A 159 16.89 -12.47 -13.88
N LEU A 160 16.41 -12.36 -12.63
CA LEU A 160 16.47 -13.43 -11.64
C LEU A 160 15.09 -14.03 -11.42
N THR A 161 15.04 -15.35 -11.33
CA THR A 161 13.94 -16.07 -10.67
C THR A 161 14.36 -16.54 -9.28
N LEU A 162 13.41 -16.98 -8.45
CA LEU A 162 13.73 -17.55 -7.15
C LEU A 162 14.58 -18.83 -7.28
N GLU A 163 14.35 -19.63 -8.32
CA GLU A 163 15.18 -20.79 -8.65
C GLU A 163 16.61 -20.37 -8.99
N ASN A 164 16.79 -19.31 -9.80
CA ASN A 164 18.13 -18.79 -10.08
C ASN A 164 18.84 -18.32 -8.81
N ILE A 165 18.12 -17.67 -7.91
CA ILE A 165 18.65 -17.24 -6.62
C ILE A 165 19.13 -18.45 -5.81
N ILE A 166 18.31 -19.49 -5.65
CA ILE A 166 18.67 -20.70 -4.89
C ILE A 166 19.89 -21.41 -5.49
N VAL A 167 19.95 -21.50 -6.82
CA VAL A 167 21.10 -22.08 -7.52
C VAL A 167 22.35 -21.24 -7.29
N GLN A 168 22.26 -19.92 -7.43
CA GLN A 168 23.40 -19.01 -7.25
C GLN A 168 23.84 -18.86 -5.78
N VAL A 169 22.97 -19.16 -4.81
CA VAL A 169 23.37 -19.28 -3.41
C VAL A 169 24.29 -20.49 -3.21
N GLN A 170 23.97 -21.62 -3.86
CA GLN A 170 24.77 -22.84 -3.82
C GLN A 170 26.04 -22.76 -4.68
N GLU A 171 25.96 -22.06 -5.80
CA GLU A 171 27.06 -21.85 -6.76
C GLU A 171 27.18 -20.35 -7.08
N PRO A 172 27.91 -19.59 -6.25
CA PRO A 172 28.00 -18.14 -6.35
C PRO A 172 28.65 -17.75 -7.69
N PRO A 173 28.11 -16.77 -8.41
CA PRO A 173 28.64 -16.37 -9.71
C PRO A 173 29.92 -15.51 -9.59
N PHE A 174 30.52 -15.45 -8.40
CA PHE A 174 31.74 -14.73 -8.08
C PHE A 174 32.54 -15.50 -7.01
N GLU A 175 33.86 -15.42 -7.09
CA GLU A 175 34.76 -16.13 -6.15
C GLU A 175 35.00 -15.35 -4.85
N LYS A 176 34.83 -14.02 -4.88
CA LYS A 176 35.16 -13.12 -3.77
C LYS A 176 34.04 -12.12 -3.50
N LEU A 177 33.89 -11.75 -2.24
CA LEU A 177 33.10 -10.61 -1.78
C LEU A 177 34.03 -9.60 -1.11
N GLY A 178 34.12 -8.42 -1.71
CA GLY A 178 35.17 -7.46 -1.39
C GLY A 178 36.55 -8.09 -1.59
N VAL A 179 37.34 -8.17 -0.52
CA VAL A 179 38.70 -8.73 -0.56
C VAL A 179 38.77 -10.21 -0.16
N MET A 180 37.69 -10.77 0.40
CA MET A 180 37.69 -12.13 0.96
C MET A 180 37.03 -13.14 0.00
N PRO A 181 37.50 -14.40 -0.04
CA PRO A 181 36.80 -15.49 -0.73
C PRO A 181 35.39 -15.70 -0.14
N VAL A 182 34.43 -16.02 -1.01
CA VAL A 182 33.05 -16.31 -0.57
C VAL A 182 33.00 -17.44 0.45
N SER A 183 33.76 -18.52 0.23
CA SER A 183 33.83 -19.66 1.13
C SER A 183 34.32 -19.31 2.55
N GLN A 184 35.00 -18.19 2.72
CA GLN A 184 35.44 -17.69 4.02
C GLN A 184 34.41 -16.77 4.68
N LEU A 185 33.78 -15.89 3.90
CA LEU A 185 32.77 -14.94 4.42
C LEU A 185 31.43 -15.62 4.69
N TYR A 186 31.01 -16.51 3.79
CA TYR A 186 29.73 -17.21 3.85
C TYR A 186 29.93 -18.67 3.36
N PRO A 187 30.39 -19.56 4.26
CA PRO A 187 30.79 -20.92 3.89
C PRO A 187 29.63 -21.79 3.38
N ASP A 188 29.98 -22.95 2.81
CA ASP A 188 29.05 -23.85 2.12
C ASP A 188 27.87 -24.29 2.99
N LYS A 189 28.10 -24.46 4.30
CA LYS A 189 27.06 -24.89 5.24
C LYS A 189 26.01 -23.78 5.43
N GLU A 190 26.46 -22.55 5.63
CA GLU A 190 25.61 -21.36 5.77
C GLU A 190 24.84 -21.11 4.46
N ARG A 191 25.52 -21.22 3.30
CA ARG A 191 24.90 -21.13 1.97
C ARG A 191 23.84 -22.20 1.76
N MET A 192 24.11 -23.45 2.12
CA MET A 192 23.13 -24.52 2.04
C MET A 192 21.93 -24.26 2.96
N SER A 193 22.14 -23.73 4.17
CA SER A 193 21.06 -23.35 5.07
C SER A 193 20.17 -22.24 4.48
N LEU A 194 20.77 -21.22 3.87
CA LEU A 194 20.02 -20.16 3.19
C LEU A 194 19.24 -20.70 1.99
N ALA A 195 19.86 -21.54 1.15
CA ALA A 195 19.21 -22.19 0.02
C ALA A 195 18.01 -23.03 0.47
N MET A 196 18.15 -23.78 1.57
CA MET A 196 17.04 -24.55 2.16
C MET A 196 15.91 -23.66 2.67
N ALA A 197 16.23 -22.55 3.35
CA ALA A 197 15.23 -21.60 3.83
C ALA A 197 14.42 -21.00 2.66
N LEU A 198 15.10 -20.55 1.60
CA LEU A 198 14.46 -20.03 0.39
C LEU A 198 13.65 -21.11 -0.34
N ASN A 199 14.16 -22.33 -0.42
CA ASN A 199 13.45 -23.45 -1.03
C ASN A 199 12.16 -23.80 -0.28
N ASN A 200 12.18 -23.76 1.06
CA ASN A 200 11.00 -24.03 1.87
C ASN A 200 9.88 -23.03 1.59
N VAL A 201 10.21 -21.77 1.31
CA VAL A 201 9.23 -20.76 0.87
C VAL A 201 8.59 -21.19 -0.45
N ILE A 202 9.38 -21.52 -1.48
CA ILE A 202 8.86 -21.92 -2.81
C ILE A 202 8.05 -23.22 -2.77
N ALA A 203 8.54 -24.18 -1.99
CA ALA A 203 7.91 -25.50 -1.86
C ALA A 203 6.62 -25.45 -1.03
N ALA A 204 6.39 -24.36 -0.28
CA ALA A 204 5.14 -24.19 0.45
C ALA A 204 3.96 -24.09 -0.55
N PRO A 205 2.91 -24.93 -0.40
CA PRO A 205 1.75 -24.87 -1.29
C PRO A 205 1.07 -23.50 -1.31
N SER A 206 1.13 -22.77 -0.19
CA SER A 206 0.64 -21.39 -0.08
C SER A 206 1.39 -20.41 -0.99
N PHE A 207 2.66 -20.68 -1.28
CA PHE A 207 3.52 -19.78 -2.05
C PHE A 207 3.32 -19.89 -3.57
N GLN A 208 2.79 -21.01 -4.07
CA GLN A 208 2.50 -21.18 -5.50
C GLN A 208 1.57 -20.07 -6.03
N ALA A 209 0.58 -19.66 -5.22
CA ALA A 209 -0.33 -18.57 -5.55
C ALA A 209 0.34 -17.17 -5.62
N TRP A 210 1.61 -17.04 -5.22
CA TRP A 210 2.40 -15.81 -5.32
C TRP A 210 3.26 -15.75 -6.58
N LEU A 211 3.47 -16.88 -7.25
CA LEU A 211 4.21 -16.94 -8.51
C LEU A 211 3.33 -16.55 -9.70
N ASP A 212 2.05 -16.91 -9.62
CA ASP A 212 1.06 -16.64 -10.66
C ASP A 212 0.37 -15.27 -10.47
N GLY A 213 -0.07 -14.68 -11.58
CA GLY A 213 -0.91 -13.48 -11.58
C GLY A 213 -0.30 -12.28 -12.27
N VAL A 214 -0.90 -11.11 -12.01
CA VAL A 214 -0.48 -9.84 -12.62
C VAL A 214 0.90 -9.46 -12.08
N PRO A 215 1.88 -9.12 -12.93
CA PRO A 215 3.19 -8.69 -12.45
C PRO A 215 3.07 -7.42 -11.61
N MET A 216 3.90 -7.30 -10.56
CA MET A 216 4.02 -6.08 -9.77
C MET A 216 4.73 -4.96 -10.57
N ASP A 217 4.05 -4.43 -11.59
CA ASP A 217 4.49 -3.29 -12.41
C ASP A 217 3.64 -2.05 -12.07
N MET A 218 4.23 -1.06 -11.40
CA MET A 218 3.46 0.08 -10.89
C MET A 218 2.82 0.93 -11.98
N GLN A 219 3.43 1.03 -13.17
CA GLN A 219 2.82 1.78 -14.27
C GLN A 219 1.48 1.14 -14.69
N SER A 220 1.46 -0.18 -14.87
CA SER A 220 0.26 -0.93 -15.23
C SER A 220 -0.74 -1.07 -14.08
N LEU A 221 -0.29 -0.96 -12.83
CA LEU A 221 -1.17 -0.91 -11.66
C LEU A 221 -1.80 0.47 -11.47
N LEU A 222 -1.19 1.55 -11.97
CA LEU A 222 -1.73 2.91 -11.89
C LEU A 222 -2.58 3.28 -13.10
N TYR A 223 -2.27 2.74 -14.29
CA TYR A 223 -2.94 3.10 -15.53
C TYR A 223 -3.21 1.88 -16.41
N THR A 224 -4.30 1.95 -17.17
CA THR A 224 -4.56 1.05 -18.31
C THR A 224 -3.62 1.36 -19.48
N PRO A 225 -3.48 0.45 -20.46
CA PRO A 225 -2.79 0.74 -21.71
C PRO A 225 -3.33 1.98 -22.45
N GLU A 226 -4.64 2.24 -22.35
CA GLU A 226 -5.31 3.42 -22.92
C GLU A 226 -5.12 4.69 -22.09
N GLY A 227 -4.52 4.58 -20.90
CA GLY A 227 -4.22 5.68 -19.99
C GLY A 227 -5.34 6.08 -19.03
N LYS A 228 -6.44 5.32 -18.99
CA LYS A 228 -7.45 5.42 -17.95
C LYS A 228 -6.83 5.09 -16.57
N PRO A 229 -7.09 5.87 -15.51
CA PRO A 229 -6.55 5.61 -14.18
C PRO A 229 -7.11 4.33 -13.57
N ARG A 230 -6.32 3.72 -12.71
CA ARG A 230 -6.68 2.54 -11.91
C ARG A 230 -6.72 2.87 -10.42
N VAL A 231 -7.63 2.21 -9.72
CA VAL A 231 -7.67 2.15 -8.26
C VAL A 231 -7.34 0.72 -7.88
N SER A 232 -6.08 0.51 -7.51
CA SER A 232 -5.52 -0.80 -7.24
C SER A 232 -5.49 -1.05 -5.74
N ILE A 233 -6.35 -1.95 -5.27
CA ILE A 233 -6.55 -2.25 -3.85
C ILE A 233 -5.84 -3.56 -3.52
N PHE A 234 -4.73 -3.48 -2.81
CA PHE A 234 -4.01 -4.62 -2.25
C PHE A 234 -4.70 -5.06 -0.96
N TYR A 235 -5.61 -6.03 -1.09
CA TYR A 235 -6.27 -6.66 0.05
C TYR A 235 -5.31 -7.66 0.69
N THR A 236 -5.00 -7.43 1.98
CA THR A 236 -4.01 -8.23 2.71
C THR A 236 -4.51 -8.77 4.05
N ALA A 237 -5.82 -8.69 4.29
CA ALA A 237 -6.45 -9.16 5.53
C ALA A 237 -6.39 -10.69 5.71
N HIS A 238 -6.20 -11.46 4.62
CA HIS A 238 -6.06 -12.92 4.68
C HIS A 238 -4.64 -13.40 4.96
N LEU A 239 -3.65 -12.50 4.91
CA LEU A 239 -2.23 -12.80 5.09
C LEU A 239 -1.85 -12.78 6.56
N ASP A 240 -0.86 -13.58 6.94
CA ASP A 240 -0.21 -13.44 8.25
C ASP A 240 0.66 -12.17 8.32
N ASP A 241 1.16 -11.83 9.50
CA ASP A 241 1.90 -10.57 9.70
C ASP A 241 3.20 -10.50 8.89
N THR A 242 3.87 -11.64 8.66
CA THR A 242 5.12 -11.71 7.90
C THR A 242 4.83 -11.52 6.41
N GLU A 243 3.85 -12.22 5.87
CA GLU A 243 3.39 -12.09 4.49
C GLU A 243 2.86 -10.67 4.22
N ARG A 244 2.11 -10.09 5.17
CA ARG A 244 1.59 -8.72 5.07
C ARG A 244 2.71 -7.69 5.07
N MET A 245 3.73 -7.88 5.91
CA MET A 245 4.95 -7.04 5.92
C MET A 245 5.69 -7.13 4.59
N PHE A 246 5.84 -8.33 4.06
CA PHE A 246 6.47 -8.56 2.76
C PHE A 246 5.72 -7.83 1.62
N VAL A 247 4.40 -7.97 1.53
CA VAL A 247 3.59 -7.25 0.51
C VAL A 247 3.72 -5.75 0.65
N MET A 248 3.62 -5.22 1.88
CA MET A 248 3.79 -3.79 2.14
C MET A 248 5.14 -3.30 1.60
N THR A 249 6.24 -3.93 2.01
CA THR A 249 7.58 -3.55 1.56
C THR A 249 7.72 -3.65 0.04
N LEU A 250 7.21 -4.71 -0.58
CA LEU A 250 7.28 -4.90 -2.02
C LEU A 250 6.55 -3.80 -2.80
N VAL A 251 5.34 -3.44 -2.37
CA VAL A 251 4.55 -2.36 -2.98
C VAL A 251 5.30 -1.03 -2.87
N LEU A 252 5.85 -0.72 -1.69
CA LEU A 252 6.57 0.52 -1.45
C LEU A 252 7.85 0.63 -2.29
N GLU A 253 8.64 -0.45 -2.38
CA GLU A 253 9.87 -0.47 -3.17
C GLU A 253 9.59 -0.36 -4.67
N THR A 254 8.57 -1.07 -5.15
CA THR A 254 8.19 -0.98 -6.57
C THR A 254 7.65 0.43 -6.90
N LEU A 255 6.93 1.06 -5.97
CA LEU A 255 6.47 2.43 -6.13
C LEU A 255 7.62 3.45 -6.11
N LEU A 256 8.62 3.25 -5.25
CA LEU A 256 9.86 4.05 -5.26
C LEU A 256 10.62 3.90 -6.57
N ALA A 257 10.76 2.68 -7.09
CA ALA A 257 11.39 2.44 -8.38
C ALA A 257 10.64 3.18 -9.51
N TRP A 258 9.31 3.07 -9.55
CA TRP A 258 8.49 3.82 -10.51
C TRP A 258 8.65 5.33 -10.35
N LEU A 259 8.63 5.85 -9.12
CA LEU A 259 8.75 7.28 -8.84
C LEU A 259 10.02 7.88 -9.44
N ARG A 260 11.15 7.15 -9.41
CA ARG A 260 12.44 7.60 -9.94
C ARG A 260 12.45 7.74 -11.46
N THR A 261 11.60 6.99 -12.16
CA THR A 261 11.42 7.12 -13.61
C THR A 261 10.59 8.35 -14.00
N GLN A 262 9.94 9.01 -13.03
CA GLN A 262 9.06 10.14 -13.29
C GLN A 262 9.84 11.46 -13.30
N SER A 263 9.42 12.38 -14.17
CA SER A 263 9.88 13.76 -14.11
C SER A 263 9.28 14.47 -12.90
N GLY A 264 10.02 15.41 -12.30
CA GLY A 264 9.50 16.28 -11.26
C GLY A 264 8.25 17.04 -11.71
N THR A 265 7.31 17.24 -10.79
CA THR A 265 6.04 17.94 -11.08
C THR A 265 5.46 18.59 -9.82
N SER A 266 4.72 19.68 -10.03
CA SER A 266 3.92 20.34 -8.98
C SER A 266 2.52 19.77 -8.84
N SER A 267 2.04 19.02 -9.84
CA SER A 267 0.69 18.45 -9.87
C SER A 267 0.67 17.04 -9.29
N LEU A 268 -0.45 16.68 -8.66
CA LEU A 268 -0.65 15.34 -8.12
C LEU A 268 -0.85 14.34 -9.27
N ARG A 269 0.03 13.34 -9.36
CA ARG A 269 0.08 12.29 -10.38
C ARG A 269 -0.55 10.98 -9.92
N ALA A 270 -0.40 10.63 -8.65
CA ALA A 270 -0.94 9.38 -8.09
C ALA A 270 -1.08 9.50 -6.56
N LEU A 271 -1.87 8.60 -5.97
CA LEU A 271 -2.00 8.45 -4.53
C LEU A 271 -1.50 7.08 -4.07
N LEU A 272 -0.73 7.06 -2.99
CA LEU A 272 -0.56 5.90 -2.13
C LEU A 272 -1.46 6.10 -0.91
N TYR A 273 -2.39 5.19 -0.67
CA TYR A 273 -3.19 5.14 0.55
C TYR A 273 -2.88 3.87 1.33
N ILE A 274 -2.46 4.04 2.58
CA ILE A 274 -2.22 2.93 3.51
C ILE A 274 -3.28 3.00 4.59
N ASP A 275 -4.20 2.03 4.58
CA ASP A 275 -5.07 1.84 5.73
C ASP A 275 -4.29 1.11 6.82
N GLU A 276 -4.42 1.61 8.05
CA GLU A 276 -3.70 1.12 9.24
C GLU A 276 -2.17 0.94 9.09
N ILE A 277 -1.43 2.01 9.31
CA ILE A 277 0.05 1.99 9.27
C ILE A 277 0.71 1.42 10.54
N PHE A 278 -0.06 1.07 11.57
CA PHE A 278 0.46 0.48 12.79
C PHE A 278 1.26 -0.81 12.49
N GLY A 279 2.41 -0.97 13.15
CA GLY A 279 3.34 -2.09 12.92
C GLY A 279 4.31 -1.89 11.74
N TYR A 280 3.94 -1.09 10.74
CA TYR A 280 4.80 -0.77 9.59
C TYR A 280 5.72 0.42 9.84
N PHE A 281 5.33 1.30 10.77
CA PHE A 281 6.09 2.52 11.08
C PHE A 281 6.33 2.74 12.59
N PRO A 282 6.88 1.74 13.30
CA PRO A 282 7.09 1.82 14.74
C PRO A 282 8.23 2.78 15.11
N PRO A 283 8.24 3.39 16.31
CA PRO A 283 9.26 4.37 16.73
C PRO A 283 10.65 3.77 16.95
N VAL A 284 10.73 2.53 17.46
CA VAL A 284 12.01 1.91 17.87
C VAL A 284 12.49 0.85 16.88
N ALA A 285 11.61 -0.08 16.50
CA ALA A 285 11.97 -1.14 15.54
C ALA A 285 12.18 -0.57 14.12
N ASN A 286 12.95 -1.30 13.31
CA ASN A 286 13.17 -0.98 11.90
C ASN A 286 12.67 -2.13 11.02
N PRO A 287 11.34 -2.34 10.90
CA PRO A 287 10.82 -3.35 10.00
C PRO A 287 11.16 -3.01 8.54
N PRO A 288 11.14 -4.00 7.62
CA PRO A 288 11.53 -3.80 6.22
C PRO A 288 10.74 -2.70 5.47
N SER A 289 9.54 -2.36 5.94
CA SER A 289 8.69 -1.31 5.34
C SER A 289 9.05 0.11 5.77
N LYS A 290 9.77 0.29 6.90
CA LYS A 290 9.99 1.60 7.51
C LYS A 290 10.88 2.51 6.67
N GLU A 291 12.01 2.01 6.17
CA GLU A 291 12.92 2.81 5.34
C GLU A 291 12.28 3.25 4.01
N PRO A 292 11.62 2.36 3.24
CA PRO A 292 10.89 2.77 2.04
C PRO A 292 9.81 3.83 2.31
N LEU A 293 9.05 3.68 3.41
CA LEU A 293 8.07 4.68 3.84
C LEU A 293 8.73 6.04 4.11
N LEU A 294 9.83 6.06 4.87
CA LEU A 294 10.57 7.30 5.16
C LEU A 294 11.06 7.99 3.87
N ARG A 295 11.52 7.23 2.88
CA ARG A 295 11.95 7.77 1.58
C ARG A 295 10.79 8.39 0.83
N LEU A 296 9.67 7.68 0.72
CA LEU A 296 8.45 8.19 0.10
C LEU A 296 7.99 9.48 0.79
N LEU A 297 7.92 9.52 2.12
CA LEU A 297 7.53 10.72 2.86
C LEU A 297 8.44 11.92 2.61
N LYS A 298 9.74 11.70 2.36
CA LYS A 298 10.71 12.76 2.08
C LYS A 298 10.69 13.23 0.62
N GLN A 299 10.48 12.31 -0.33
CA GLN A 299 10.79 12.56 -1.74
C GLN A 299 9.56 12.55 -2.67
N ALA A 300 8.49 11.82 -2.32
CA ALA A 300 7.31 11.59 -3.17
C ALA A 300 6.68 12.87 -3.70
N ARG A 301 6.65 13.93 -2.87
CA ARG A 301 6.09 15.23 -3.22
C ARG A 301 6.71 15.83 -4.48
N ALA A 302 8.03 15.71 -4.67
CA ALA A 302 8.74 16.32 -5.79
C ALA A 302 8.32 15.73 -7.16
N PHE A 303 7.77 14.52 -7.15
CA PHE A 303 7.38 13.76 -8.33
C PHE A 303 5.86 13.57 -8.45
N GLY A 304 5.09 14.30 -7.61
CA GLY A 304 3.63 14.28 -7.67
C GLY A 304 2.98 13.02 -7.08
N LEU A 305 3.65 12.27 -6.21
CA LEU A 305 3.01 11.18 -5.47
C LEU A 305 2.53 11.69 -4.11
N GLY A 306 1.23 11.63 -3.87
CA GLY A 306 0.63 11.92 -2.57
C GLY A 306 0.58 10.67 -1.70
N VAL A 307 1.00 10.77 -0.44
CA VAL A 307 0.96 9.67 0.53
C VAL A 307 -0.08 9.98 1.60
N LEU A 308 -1.13 9.16 1.66
CA LEU A 308 -2.18 9.21 2.67
C LEU A 308 -2.06 7.98 3.56
N MET A 309 -2.04 8.18 4.88
CA MET A 309 -1.88 7.10 5.84
C MET A 309 -2.94 7.26 6.93
N ALA A 310 -3.56 6.15 7.31
CA ALA A 310 -4.53 6.11 8.39
C ALA A 310 -4.05 5.16 9.51
N THR A 311 -4.51 5.40 10.73
CA THR A 311 -4.28 4.50 11.86
C THR A 311 -5.33 4.71 12.94
N GLN A 312 -5.70 3.63 13.61
CA GLN A 312 -6.51 3.69 14.83
C GLN A 312 -5.65 3.69 16.10
N ASN A 313 -4.37 3.32 15.98
CA ASN A 313 -3.43 3.15 17.09
C ASN A 313 -2.30 4.19 17.00
N PRO A 314 -2.54 5.44 17.42
CA PRO A 314 -1.56 6.51 17.26
C PRO A 314 -0.34 6.37 18.19
N VAL A 315 -0.37 5.49 19.20
CA VAL A 315 0.64 5.47 20.26
C VAL A 315 2.02 5.05 19.75
N ASP A 316 2.07 3.96 19.00
CA ASP A 316 3.31 3.31 18.57
C ASP A 316 3.71 3.68 17.15
N LEU A 317 3.63 4.98 16.84
CA LEU A 317 4.10 5.54 15.58
C LEU A 317 5.38 6.37 15.75
N ASP A 318 6.24 6.32 14.73
CA ASP A 318 7.41 7.18 14.62
C ASP A 318 7.03 8.60 14.15
N TYR A 319 6.63 9.45 15.09
CA TYR A 319 6.25 10.84 14.79
C TYR A 319 7.39 11.70 14.21
N LYS A 320 8.65 11.37 14.51
CA LYS A 320 9.80 12.06 13.91
C LYS A 320 9.86 11.77 12.41
N GLY A 321 9.62 10.53 12.02
CA GLY A 321 9.48 10.14 10.62
C GLY A 321 8.29 10.83 9.91
N LEU A 322 7.23 11.12 10.65
CA LEU A 322 6.02 11.82 10.15
C LEU A 322 6.16 13.35 10.11
N SER A 323 7.31 13.93 10.46
CA SER A 323 7.54 15.38 10.37
C SER A 323 7.34 15.96 8.95
N ASN A 324 7.43 15.13 7.91
CA ASN A 324 7.17 15.54 6.52
C ASN A 324 5.68 15.57 6.14
N ILE A 325 4.78 15.15 7.03
CA ILE A 325 3.34 15.15 6.78
C ILE A 325 2.81 16.58 6.75
N GLY A 326 2.38 17.00 5.56
CA GLY A 326 1.88 18.36 5.34
C GLY A 326 0.45 18.59 5.83
N THR A 327 -0.36 17.55 6.01
CA THR A 327 -1.74 17.68 6.47
C THR A 327 -2.12 16.54 7.41
N TRP A 328 -2.65 16.89 8.57
CA TRP A 328 -3.09 15.98 9.61
C TRP A 328 -4.60 16.08 9.79
N TRP A 329 -5.27 14.93 9.86
CA TRP A 329 -6.68 14.82 10.26
C TRP A 329 -6.77 13.99 11.53
N ILE A 330 -7.16 14.63 12.63
CA ILE A 330 -7.20 14.00 13.95
C ILE A 330 -8.66 13.77 14.33
N GLY A 331 -9.04 12.50 14.41
CA GLY A 331 -10.36 12.11 14.88
C GLY A 331 -10.48 12.21 16.40
N ARG A 332 -11.55 11.60 16.92
CA ARG A 332 -11.76 11.51 18.37
C ARG A 332 -10.73 10.60 19.03
N LEU A 333 -10.01 11.11 20.02
CA LEU A 333 -9.09 10.34 20.86
C LEU A 333 -9.81 9.96 22.17
N GLN A 334 -9.85 8.67 22.50
CA GLN A 334 -10.61 8.18 23.66
C GLN A 334 -9.77 8.14 24.94
N SER A 335 -8.50 7.75 24.84
CA SER A 335 -7.61 7.64 26.01
C SER A 335 -6.72 8.87 26.18
N GLU A 336 -6.33 9.17 27.43
CA GLU A 336 -5.38 10.24 27.73
C GLU A 336 -4.01 9.97 27.10
N ARG A 337 -3.57 8.70 27.07
CA ARG A 337 -2.31 8.28 26.45
C ARG A 337 -2.28 8.56 24.95
N ASP A 338 -3.37 8.28 24.22
CA ASP A 338 -3.46 8.59 22.78
C ASP A 338 -3.37 10.10 22.56
N ARG A 339 -4.06 10.87 23.41
CA ARG A 339 -4.06 12.34 23.35
C ARG A 339 -2.66 12.88 23.57
N GLU A 340 -2.01 12.55 24.68
CA GLU A 340 -0.65 12.99 24.98
C GLU A 340 0.32 12.64 23.86
N ARG A 341 0.21 11.43 23.30
CA ARG A 341 1.12 10.96 22.26
C ARG A 341 0.92 11.68 20.92
N VAL A 342 -0.32 11.89 20.49
CA VAL A 342 -0.64 12.68 19.29
C VAL A 342 -0.20 14.14 19.47
N MET A 343 -0.46 14.74 20.64
CA MET A 343 -0.06 16.11 20.94
C MET A 343 1.47 16.28 20.92
N THR A 344 2.20 15.34 21.53
CA THR A 344 3.68 15.32 21.47
C THR A 344 4.15 15.19 20.01
N GLY A 345 3.55 14.28 19.25
CA GLY A 345 3.88 14.07 17.84
C GLY A 345 3.63 15.30 16.96
N LEU A 346 2.51 16.00 17.17
CA LEU A 346 2.22 17.27 16.51
C LEU A 346 3.26 18.34 16.85
N GLN A 347 3.68 18.42 18.11
CA GLN A 347 4.71 19.35 18.55
C GLN A 347 6.07 19.03 17.90
N GLU A 348 6.44 17.75 17.82
CA GLU A 348 7.66 17.30 17.14
C GLU A 348 7.61 17.57 15.62
N ALA A 349 6.44 17.47 15.00
CA ALA A 349 6.24 17.76 13.58
C ALA A 349 6.13 19.27 13.26
N ALA A 350 5.80 20.10 14.25
CA ALA A 350 5.64 21.54 14.05
C ALA A 350 7.00 22.26 14.06
N THR A 351 7.27 23.01 12.98
CA THR A 351 8.45 23.88 12.88
C THR A 351 8.21 25.16 13.70
N SER A 352 8.55 25.13 14.99
CA SER A 352 8.69 26.28 15.93
C SER A 352 7.61 27.38 15.92
N GLY A 353 6.82 27.45 17.00
CA GLY A 353 6.19 28.69 17.50
C GLY A 353 4.70 28.92 17.21
N ASP A 354 4.11 28.21 16.24
CA ASP A 354 2.80 28.54 15.68
C ASP A 354 1.63 27.65 16.18
N MET A 355 1.78 26.97 17.32
CA MET A 355 0.76 26.04 17.83
C MET A 355 0.38 26.32 19.28
N ASP A 356 -0.85 26.80 19.47
CA ASP A 356 -1.53 26.74 20.76
C ASP A 356 -1.99 25.30 21.03
N LEU A 357 -1.09 24.51 21.65
CA LEU A 357 -1.34 23.12 22.02
C LEU A 357 -2.57 22.97 22.92
N ALA A 358 -2.85 23.95 23.80
CA ALA A 358 -3.98 23.89 24.71
C ALA A 358 -5.32 24.04 23.96
N ALA A 359 -5.39 24.97 23.00
CA ALA A 359 -6.57 25.11 22.14
C ALA A 359 -6.79 23.88 21.26
N VAL A 360 -5.72 23.31 20.69
CA VAL A 360 -5.78 22.06 19.91
C VAL A 360 -6.31 20.91 20.77
N GLU A 361 -5.79 20.73 21.98
CA GLU A 361 -6.20 19.68 22.90
C GLU A 361 -7.69 19.76 23.26
N GLN A 362 -8.18 20.98 23.55
CA GLN A 362 -9.59 21.22 23.81
C GLN A 362 -10.49 20.89 22.61
N LEU A 363 -10.05 21.24 21.39
CA LEU A 363 -10.80 20.92 20.18
C LEU A 363 -10.85 19.42 19.92
N VAL A 364 -9.72 18.70 20.06
CA VAL A 364 -9.65 17.24 19.89
C VAL A 364 -10.63 16.52 20.83
N ALA A 365 -10.72 16.97 22.10
CA ALA A 365 -11.64 16.38 23.08
C ALA A 365 -13.12 16.51 22.69
N GLN A 366 -13.48 17.51 21.87
CA GLN A 366 -14.85 17.79 21.45
C GLN A 366 -15.20 17.21 20.07
N VAL A 367 -14.22 16.61 19.38
CA VAL A 367 -14.42 16.03 18.04
C VAL A 367 -15.46 14.90 18.11
N LYS A 368 -16.56 15.07 17.38
CA LYS A 368 -17.60 14.04 17.20
C LYS A 368 -17.18 13.04 16.13
N SER A 369 -17.89 11.91 16.05
CA SER A 369 -17.73 10.95 14.95
C SER A 369 -17.86 11.65 13.59
N ARG A 370 -16.98 11.31 12.64
CA ARG A 370 -16.92 11.87 11.27
C ARG A 370 -16.54 13.36 11.19
N ILE A 371 -16.18 13.96 12.31
CA ILE A 371 -15.51 15.26 12.36
C ILE A 371 -14.04 14.99 12.69
N PHE A 372 -13.15 15.82 12.14
CA PHE A 372 -11.73 15.73 12.32
C PHE A 372 -11.19 17.13 12.59
N LEU A 373 -10.18 17.22 13.43
CA LEU A 373 -9.34 18.39 13.48
C LEU A 373 -8.38 18.33 12.30
N MET A 374 -8.49 19.26 11.34
CA MET A 374 -7.55 19.36 10.25
C MET A 374 -6.48 20.41 10.56
N ARG A 375 -5.22 20.02 10.40
CA ARG A 375 -4.06 20.93 10.44
C ARG A 375 -3.28 20.79 9.14
N ASN A 376 -3.06 21.90 8.45
CA ASN A 376 -2.15 21.97 7.31
C ASN A 376 -0.94 22.82 7.70
N VAL A 377 0.26 22.29 7.52
CA VAL A 377 1.51 23.00 7.91
C VAL A 377 1.78 24.25 7.06
N HIS A 378 1.13 24.37 5.89
CA HIS A 378 1.23 25.54 5.01
C HIS A 378 0.17 26.61 5.31
N ASP A 379 -0.80 26.31 6.16
CA ASP A 379 -1.86 27.25 6.56
C ASP A 379 -1.48 27.94 7.88
N LYS A 380 -1.07 29.21 7.79
CA LYS A 380 -0.43 29.99 8.86
C LYS A 380 -1.38 30.45 9.99
N GLY A 381 -2.50 29.78 10.25
CA GLY A 381 -3.37 30.24 11.34
C GLY A 381 -4.69 29.55 11.63
N ALA A 382 -5.12 28.51 10.92
CA ALA A 382 -6.43 27.91 11.20
C ALA A 382 -6.35 26.38 11.36
N THR A 383 -6.29 25.95 12.62
CA THR A 383 -6.82 24.63 12.97
C THR A 383 -8.32 24.65 12.67
N THR A 384 -8.77 23.83 11.73
CA THR A 384 -10.18 23.83 11.28
C THR A 384 -10.85 22.51 11.60
N LEU A 385 -12.16 22.55 11.81
CA LEU A 385 -12.98 21.35 11.88
C LEU A 385 -13.33 20.90 10.47
N PHE A 386 -12.88 19.71 10.11
CA PHE A 386 -13.17 19.06 8.85
C PHE A 386 -14.26 18.00 9.07
N SER A 387 -15.35 18.07 8.32
CA SER A 387 -16.40 17.05 8.35
C SER A 387 -16.34 16.21 7.08
N SER A 388 -16.47 14.90 7.22
CA SER A 388 -16.57 14.03 6.05
C SER A 388 -17.98 14.10 5.45
N ARG A 389 -18.04 14.27 4.13
CA ARG A 389 -19.29 14.10 3.37
C ARG A 389 -19.75 12.63 3.39
N TRP A 390 -21.00 12.39 3.00
CA TRP A 390 -21.48 11.02 2.80
C TRP A 390 -20.64 10.28 1.75
N ALA A 391 -20.36 8.99 1.99
CA ALA A 391 -19.57 8.16 1.08
C ALA A 391 -20.38 7.84 -0.19
N MET A 392 -19.74 7.91 -1.36
CA MET A 392 -20.40 7.61 -2.64
C MET A 392 -20.59 6.11 -2.89
N ASN A 393 -19.88 5.28 -2.15
CA ASN A 393 -20.01 3.84 -2.14
C ASN A 393 -20.73 3.35 -0.87
N TYR A 394 -21.33 2.17 -0.94
CA TYR A 394 -21.87 1.48 0.22
C TYR A 394 -20.73 0.97 1.10
N LEU A 395 -20.89 1.09 2.43
CA LEU A 395 -19.91 0.66 3.42
C LEU A 395 -20.42 -0.60 4.10
N ALA A 396 -20.16 -1.76 3.50
CA ALA A 396 -20.61 -3.06 4.01
C ALA A 396 -19.77 -3.58 5.19
N GLY A 397 -18.67 -2.90 5.52
CA GLY A 397 -17.66 -3.39 6.47
C GLY A 397 -16.58 -4.23 5.76
N PRO A 398 -15.75 -4.97 6.52
CA PRO A 398 -14.75 -5.86 5.94
C PRO A 398 -15.37 -6.91 5.02
N LEU A 399 -14.88 -6.99 3.78
CA LEU A 399 -15.37 -7.95 2.80
C LEU A 399 -14.73 -9.33 3.02
N THR A 400 -15.55 -10.36 2.92
CA THR A 400 -15.10 -11.75 2.94
C THR A 400 -14.46 -12.14 1.61
N ARG A 401 -13.65 -13.21 1.61
CA ARG A 401 -13.05 -13.75 0.37
C ARG A 401 -14.10 -14.09 -0.69
N THR A 402 -15.22 -14.69 -0.30
CA THR A 402 -16.33 -15.01 -1.22
C THR A 402 -16.91 -13.76 -1.87
N GLN A 403 -17.12 -12.69 -1.08
CA GLN A 403 -17.60 -11.41 -1.60
C GLN A 403 -16.59 -10.77 -2.56
N ILE A 404 -15.29 -10.87 -2.28
CA ILE A 404 -14.23 -10.40 -3.20
C ILE A 404 -14.29 -11.17 -4.52
N THR A 405 -14.47 -12.49 -4.47
CA THR A 405 -14.62 -13.33 -5.67
C THR A 405 -15.80 -12.90 -6.51
N THR A 406 -16.96 -12.64 -5.90
CA THR A 406 -18.13 -12.09 -6.61
C THR A 406 -17.85 -10.70 -7.20
N LEU A 407 -17.12 -9.82 -6.50
CA LEU A 407 -16.77 -8.49 -7.02
C LEU A 407 -15.78 -8.53 -8.18
N MET A 408 -14.89 -9.51 -8.20
CA MET A 408 -13.85 -9.70 -9.21
C MET A 408 -14.27 -10.62 -10.35
N GLU A 409 -15.46 -11.23 -10.28
CA GLU A 409 -15.96 -12.14 -11.31
C GLU A 409 -16.06 -11.43 -12.67
N GLY A 410 -15.61 -12.11 -13.73
CA GLY A 410 -15.61 -11.56 -15.09
C GLY A 410 -14.54 -10.50 -15.39
N ARG A 411 -13.64 -10.20 -14.45
CA ARG A 411 -12.46 -9.35 -14.72
C ARG A 411 -11.46 -10.08 -15.61
N ASP A 412 -11.12 -9.45 -16.73
CA ASP A 412 -10.16 -10.00 -17.67
C ASP A 412 -8.72 -9.79 -17.19
N VAL A 413 -8.15 -10.82 -16.56
CA VAL A 413 -6.77 -10.80 -16.04
C VAL A 413 -5.75 -10.58 -17.15
N ALA A 414 -6.02 -11.02 -18.39
CA ALA A 414 -5.09 -10.86 -19.51
C ALA A 414 -4.87 -9.37 -19.85
N LYS A 415 -5.94 -8.55 -19.77
CA LYS A 415 -5.85 -7.08 -19.94
C LYS A 415 -5.12 -6.37 -18.79
N LEU A 416 -4.96 -7.03 -17.66
CA LEU A 416 -4.17 -6.51 -16.54
C LEU A 416 -2.68 -6.85 -16.69
N ILE A 417 -2.33 -7.89 -17.46
CA ILE A 417 -0.95 -8.33 -17.70
C ILE A 417 -0.28 -7.54 -18.84
N GLU A 418 -1.03 -6.98 -19.78
CA GLU A 418 -0.46 -6.21 -20.88
C GLU A 418 0.36 -5.00 -20.37
N PRO A 419 1.68 -4.93 -20.67
CA PRO A 419 2.52 -3.84 -20.21
C PRO A 419 2.05 -2.52 -20.80
N THR A 420 1.86 -1.51 -19.95
CA THR A 420 1.55 -0.14 -20.42
C THR A 420 2.78 0.43 -21.13
N GLN A 421 2.74 0.49 -22.47
CA GLN A 421 3.90 0.91 -23.29
C GLN A 421 4.21 2.41 -23.27
N LYS A 422 3.37 3.24 -22.65
CA LYS A 422 3.53 4.70 -22.63
C LYS A 422 3.66 5.23 -21.20
N VAL A 423 4.75 5.95 -20.94
CA VAL A 423 4.80 6.95 -19.88
C VAL A 423 3.81 8.05 -20.29
N ILE A 424 2.66 8.10 -19.61
CA ILE A 424 1.69 9.17 -19.84
C ILE A 424 2.33 10.43 -19.28
N ALA A 425 2.81 11.28 -20.19
CA ALA A 425 3.14 12.66 -19.86
C ALA A 425 1.91 13.26 -19.17
N SER A 426 2.12 13.78 -17.96
CA SER A 426 1.08 14.42 -17.18
C SER A 426 0.33 15.41 -18.06
N THR A 427 -0.99 15.26 -18.16
CA THR A 427 -1.86 16.25 -18.79
C THR A 427 -1.60 17.61 -18.11
N PRO A 428 -1.39 18.69 -18.87
CA PRO A 428 -1.04 20.01 -18.32
C PRO A 428 -2.09 20.59 -17.38
#